data_AF-Q9TLR1-F1
#
_entry.id   AF-Q9TLR1-F1
#
_cell.length_a   1.000
_cell.length_b   1.000
_cell.length_c   1.000
_cell.angle_alpha   90.00
_cell.angle_beta   90.00
_cell.angle_gamma   90.00
#
_symmetry.space_group_name_H-M   'P 1'
#
loop_
_entity.id
_entity.type
_entity.pdbx_description
1 polymer ?
#
loop_
_entity_poly.entity_id
_entity_poly.type
_entity_poly.pdbx_seq_one_letter_code
_entity_poly.pdbx_strand_id
1 'polypeptide(L)' 'MSILLQFFIISIIFFSLILVILVPSQLSLQSGWQVSKSRFIALFTIWASMILISGFISVFV' A
#
# COMPACT_ATOMS: atom_id res chain seq x y z
N MET A 1 -8.03 19.20 10.41
CA MET A 1 -7.75 17.75 10.27
C MET A 1 -9.05 16.98 10.31
N SER A 2 -9.62 16.66 9.14
CA SER A 2 -10.86 15.87 9.05
C SER A 2 -10.65 14.48 9.61
N ILE A 3 -11.61 14.02 10.42
CA ILE A 3 -11.67 12.65 10.95
C ILE A 3 -11.60 11.59 9.84
N LEU A 4 -12.17 11.90 8.66
CA LEU A 4 -12.13 11.02 7.49
C LEU A 4 -10.70 10.81 6.97
N LEU A 5 -9.93 11.90 6.90
CA LEU A 5 -8.54 11.84 6.43
C LEU A 5 -7.65 11.09 7.45
N GLN A 6 -7.91 11.23 8.75
CA GLN A 6 -7.20 10.47 9.78
C GLN A 6 -7.45 8.96 9.68
N PHE A 7 -8.71 8.53 9.55
CA PHE A 7 -9.02 7.10 9.35
C PHE A 7 -8.40 6.55 8.07
N PHE A 8 -8.42 7.32 6.99
CA PHE A 8 -7.81 6.92 5.73
C PHE A 8 -6.29 6.74 5.85
N ILE A 9 -5.60 7.67 6.50
CA ILE A 9 -4.16 7.55 6.78
C ILE A 9 -3.87 6.30 7.62
N ILE A 10 -4.68 6.03 8.65
CA ILE A 10 -4.53 4.83 9.47
C ILE A 10 -4.64 3.56 8.60
N SER A 11 -5.59 3.50 7.67
CA SER A 11 -5.70 2.38 6.73
C SER A 11 -4.47 2.23 5.84
N ILE A 12 -3.88 3.34 5.35
CA ILE A 12 -2.63 3.32 4.57
C ILE A 12 -1.47 2.75 5.40
N ILE A 13 -1.36 3.14 6.67
CA ILE A 13 -0.32 2.65 7.58
C ILE A 13 -0.44 1.13 7.76
N PHE A 14 -1.63 0.63 8.08
CA PHE A 14 -1.85 -0.82 8.22
C PHE A 14 -1.55 -1.59 6.93
N PHE A 15 -2.00 -1.08 5.78
CA PHE A 15 -1.68 -1.69 4.49
C PHE A 15 -0.18 -1.73 4.21
N SER A 16 0.54 -0.66 4.57
CA SER A 16 1.99 -0.58 4.44
C SER A 16 2.70 -1.61 5.32
N LEU A 17 2.25 -1.81 6.56
CA LEU A 17 2.79 -2.84 7.46
C LEU A 17 2.65 -4.25 6.86
N ILE A 18 1.49 -4.54 6.26
CA ILE A 18 1.26 -5.82 5.58
C ILE A 18 2.25 -5.98 4.42
N LEU A 19 2.42 -4.96 3.58
CA LEU A 19 3.38 -5.00 2.48
C LEU A 19 4.82 -5.23 2.96
N VAL A 20 5.23 -4.56 4.04
CA VAL A 20 6.58 -4.71 4.61
C VAL A 20 6.87 -6.16 5.03
N ILE A 21 5.87 -6.90 5.47
CA ILE A 21 6.03 -8.32 5.86
C ILE A 21 5.91 -9.24 4.62
N LEU A 22 4.95 -8.96 3.74
CA LEU A 22 4.57 -9.84 2.64
C LEU A 22 5.59 -9.80 1.49
N VAL A 23 6.19 -8.64 1.21
CA VAL A 23 7.19 -8.48 0.16
C VAL A 23 8.43 -9.35 0.40
N PRO A 24 9.17 -9.24 1.52
CA PRO A 24 10.37 -10.06 1.74
C PRO A 24 10.05 -11.55 1.89
N SER A 25 8.92 -11.91 2.51
CA SER A 25 8.54 -13.32 2.70
C SER A 25 8.26 -14.04 1.38
N GLN A 26 7.71 -13.35 0.37
CA GLN A 26 7.53 -13.94 -0.95
C GLN A 26 8.79 -13.83 -1.82
N LEU A 27 9.53 -12.71 -1.76
CA LEU A 27 10.72 -12.52 -2.61
C LEU A 27 11.90 -13.41 -2.22
N SER A 28 11.94 -13.90 -0.98
CA SER A 28 12.96 -14.83 -0.50
C SER A 28 12.82 -16.26 -1.06
N LEU A 29 11.69 -16.60 -1.72
CA LEU A 29 11.48 -17.89 -2.36
C LEU A 29 12.20 -17.96 -3.72
N GLN A 30 12.78 -19.11 -4.08
CA GLN A 30 13.55 -19.31 -5.32
C GLN A 30 12.83 -18.88 -6.61
N SER A 31 11.49 -19.00 -6.66
CA SER A 31 10.64 -18.55 -7.78
C SER A 31 9.62 -17.48 -7.38
N GLY A 32 9.74 -16.93 -6.17
CA GLY A 32 8.75 -16.05 -5.56
C GLY A 32 8.51 -14.78 -6.37
N TRP A 33 9.55 -14.22 -6.99
CA TRP A 33 9.39 -13.09 -7.90
C TRP A 33 8.52 -13.44 -9.11
N GLN A 34 8.81 -14.51 -9.83
CA GLN A 34 8.07 -14.87 -11.05
C GLN A 34 6.60 -15.17 -10.76
N VAL A 35 6.31 -15.82 -9.62
CA VAL A 35 4.96 -16.22 -9.22
C VAL A 35 4.12 -15.06 -8.65
N SER A 36 4.76 -14.09 -7.99
CA SER A 36 4.08 -13.01 -7.27
C SER A 36 4.23 -11.64 -7.92
N LYS A 37 4.95 -11.52 -9.05
CA LYS A 37 5.19 -10.25 -9.77
C LYS A 37 3.91 -9.47 -10.05
N SER A 38 2.92 -10.08 -10.69
CA SER A 38 1.67 -9.40 -11.06
C SER A 38 0.89 -8.93 -9.82
N ARG A 39 0.85 -9.77 -8.78
CA ARG A 39 0.25 -9.43 -7.49
C ARG A 39 0.95 -8.25 -6.82
N PHE A 40 2.27 -8.22 -6.82
CA PHE A 40 3.02 -7.09 -6.25
C PHE A 40 2.81 -5.80 -7.03
N ILE A 41 2.83 -5.85 -8.36
CA ILE A 41 2.55 -4.67 -9.18
C ILE A 41 1.15 -4.12 -8.85
N ALA A 42 0.13 -4.97 -8.75
CA ALA A 42 -1.22 -4.55 -8.39
C ALA A 42 -1.26 -3.94 -6.97
N LEU A 43 -0.68 -4.60 -5.98
CA LEU A 43 -0.66 -4.11 -4.59
C LEU A 43 0.09 -2.78 -4.45
N PHE A 44 1.24 -2.61 -5.11
CA PHE A 44 1.97 -1.34 -5.10
C PHE A 44 1.23 -0.23 -5.85
N THR A 45 0.52 -0.56 -6.92
CA THR A 45 -0.32 0.41 -7.65
C THR A 45 -1.48 0.89 -6.78
N ILE A 46 -2.14 -0.02 -6.06
CA ILE A 46 -3.19 0.32 -5.10
C ILE A 46 -2.63 1.20 -3.98
N TRP A 47 -1.51 0.81 -3.39
CA TRP A 47 -0.85 1.59 -2.33
C TRP A 47 -0.50 3.01 -2.79
N ALA A 48 0.14 3.15 -3.95
CA ALA A 48 0.48 4.45 -4.53
C ALA A 48 -0.77 5.30 -4.80
N SER A 49 -1.84 4.68 -5.32
CA SER A 49 -3.11 5.36 -5.56
C SER A 49 -3.73 5.88 -4.26
N MET A 50 -3.67 5.10 -3.16
CA MET A 50 -4.15 5.54 -1.85
C MET A 50 -3.36 6.75 -1.34
N ILE A 51 -2.04 6.78 -1.54
CA ILE A 51 -1.20 7.94 -1.17
C ILE A 51 -1.59 9.19 -1.97
N LEU A 52 -1.77 9.06 -3.28
CA LEU A 52 -2.17 10.18 -4.14
C LEU A 52 -3.55 10.70 -3.77
N ILE A 53 -4.52 9.82 -3.50
CA ILE A 53 -5.86 10.19 -3.04
C ILE A 53 -5.78 10.90 -1.69
N SER A 54 -4.95 10.44 -0.76
CA SER A 54 -4.73 11.09 0.53
C SER A 54 -4.20 12.51 0.36
N GLY A 55 -3.16 12.67 -0.48
CA GLY A 55 -2.60 13.98 -0.82
C GLY A 55 -3.62 14.89 -1.47
N PHE A 56 -4.43 14.37 -2.40
CA PHE A 56 -5.50 15.14 -3.05
C PHE A 56 -6.55 15.61 -2.04
N ILE A 57 -7.07 14.72 -1.20
CA ILE A 57 -8.08 15.08 -0.17
C ILE A 57 -7.51 16.10 0.82
N SER A 58 -6.23 16.02 1.15
CA SER A 58 -5.57 16.96 2.06
C SER A 58 -5.57 18.42 1.59
N VAL A 59 -5.74 18.67 0.29
CA VAL A 59 -5.85 20.04 -0.26
C VAL A 59 -7.20 20.68 0.09
N PHE A 60 -8.25 19.88 0.32
CA PHE A 60 -9.62 20.35 0.54
C PHE A 60 -10.04 20.37 2.02
N VAL A 61 -9.18 19.89 2.92
CA VAL A 61 -9.45 19.65 4.36
C VAL A 61 -8.53 20.47 5.24
#